data_AF-A0A932QJQ7-F1
#
_entry.id   AF-A0A932QJQ7-F1
#
_cell.length_a   1.000
_cell.length_b   1.000
_cell.length_c   1.000
_cell.angle_alpha   90.00
_cell.angle_beta   90.00
_cell.angle_gamma   90.00
#
_symmetry.space_group_name_H-M   'P 1'
#
loop_
_entity.id
_entity.type
_entity.pdbx_description
1 polymer ?
#
loop_
_entity_poly.entity_id
_entity_poly.type
_entity_poly.pdbx_seq_one_letter_code
_entity_poly.pdbx_strand_id
1 'polypeptide(L)'
;MSKVIGSFILFLTILSVPRLVIAAYVLPYPSYMPGNKLYKISRVADDIKSYWYFGNIAKTKYYLALSDKYLVEAKTLFEYKQYLLATEALDRSNRYAHRLRLLILTSKKENIDISSMRPIIREYIIAHESVLNTLKDQLPAQVLWQPEKQSSVLLPLHELIDIALEERKNINQFNGL
;
A
#
# COMPACT_ATOMS: atom_id res chain seq x y z
N MET A 1 -6.68 -10.02 58.32
CA MET A 1 -5.68 -9.94 57.22
C MET A 1 -6.16 -10.57 55.91
N SER A 2 -6.99 -11.64 55.88
CA SER A 2 -7.41 -12.29 54.61
C SER A 2 -8.24 -11.40 53.66
N LYS A 3 -9.07 -10.47 54.18
CA LYS A 3 -9.90 -9.57 53.36
C LYS A 3 -9.09 -8.57 52.52
N VAL A 4 -7.91 -8.15 52.99
CA VAL A 4 -7.03 -7.20 52.28
C VAL A 4 -6.32 -7.90 51.11
N ILE A 5 -5.92 -9.16 51.31
CA ILE A 5 -5.28 -9.98 50.28
C ILE A 5 -6.26 -10.28 49.13
N GLY A 6 -7.53 -10.59 49.46
CA GLY A 6 -8.57 -10.80 48.45
C GLY A 6 -8.87 -9.54 47.62
N SER A 7 -8.88 -8.37 48.25
CA SER A 7 -9.08 -7.09 47.53
C SER A 7 -7.90 -6.74 46.63
N PHE A 8 -6.67 -7.09 47.03
CA PHE A 8 -5.47 -6.83 46.23
C PHE A 8 -5.39 -7.76 45.01
N ILE A 9 -5.76 -9.04 45.16
CA ILE A 9 -5.83 -10.00 44.06
C ILE A 9 -6.90 -9.58 43.03
N LEU A 10 -8.07 -9.13 43.49
CA LEU A 10 -9.14 -8.63 42.60
C LEU A 10 -8.70 -7.38 41.82
N PHE A 11 -7.99 -6.46 42.48
CA PHE A 11 -7.44 -5.26 41.84
C PHE A 11 -6.39 -5.61 40.77
N LEU A 12 -5.52 -6.60 41.04
CA LEU A 12 -4.52 -7.06 40.07
C LEU A 12 -5.15 -7.72 38.83
N THR A 13 -6.26 -8.44 39.00
CA THR A 13 -6.96 -9.07 37.86
C THR A 13 -7.64 -8.06 36.93
N ILE A 14 -8.12 -6.92 37.44
CA ILE A 14 -8.74 -5.87 36.62
C ILE A 14 -7.69 -5.12 35.79
N LEU A 15 -6.46 -5.02 36.28
CA LEU A 15 -5.35 -4.39 35.55
C LEU A 15 -4.73 -5.29 34.46
N SER A 16 -5.05 -6.59 34.47
CA SER A 16 -4.48 -7.58 33.55
C SER A 16 -5.37 -7.84 32.32
N VAL A 17 -6.46 -7.08 32.13
CA VAL A 17 -7.29 -7.21 30.93
C VAL A 17 -6.46 -6.75 29.73
N PRO A 18 -6.14 -7.64 28.76
CA PRO A 18 -5.37 -7.27 27.60
C PRO A 18 -6.13 -6.20 26.82
N ARG A 19 -5.55 -4.99 26.73
CA ARG A 19 -6.09 -3.96 25.85
C ARG A 19 -5.72 -4.34 24.42
N LEU A 20 -6.71 -4.51 23.56
CA LEU A 20 -6.51 -4.60 22.12
C LEU A 20 -5.97 -3.25 21.63
N VAL A 21 -4.66 -3.18 21.41
CA VAL A 21 -4.04 -2.06 20.70
C VAL A 21 -4.21 -2.34 19.21
N ILE A 22 -5.23 -1.71 18.61
CA ILE A 22 -5.39 -1.69 17.16
C ILE A 22 -4.47 -0.58 16.65
N ALA A 23 -3.33 -0.97 16.09
CA ALA A 23 -2.49 -0.02 15.37
C ALA A 23 -3.23 0.45 14.11
N ALA A 24 -3.31 1.76 13.90
CA ALA A 24 -3.81 2.32 12.65
C ALA A 24 -2.96 1.79 11.48
N TYR A 25 -3.55 1.66 10.29
CA TYR A 25 -2.81 1.29 9.10
C TYR A 25 -1.81 2.39 8.76
N VAL A 26 -0.53 2.04 8.72
CA VAL A 26 0.56 3.00 8.44
C VAL A 26 1.29 2.56 7.19
N LEU A 27 1.35 3.46 6.20
CA LEU A 27 2.18 3.26 5.01
C LEU A 27 3.66 3.15 5.40
N PRO A 28 4.42 2.25 4.76
CA PRO A 28 5.81 2.03 5.11
C PRO A 28 6.66 3.26 4.83
N TYR A 29 7.81 3.37 5.50
CA TYR A 29 8.81 4.36 5.11
C TYR A 29 9.37 4.01 3.71
N PRO A 30 9.69 5.02 2.87
CA PRO A 30 10.33 4.76 1.59
C PRO A 30 11.57 3.87 1.73
N SER A 31 11.63 2.82 0.90
CA SER A 31 12.77 1.90 0.85
C SER A 31 13.94 2.51 0.06
N TYR A 32 14.81 1.68 -0.50
CA TYR A 32 15.82 2.14 -1.46
C TYR A 32 15.16 2.92 -2.60
N MET A 33 15.67 4.12 -2.88
CA MET A 33 15.17 5.01 -3.92
C MET A 33 15.90 4.84 -5.25
N PRO A 34 15.25 5.20 -6.38
CA PRO A 34 15.94 5.32 -7.67
C PRO A 34 17.16 6.25 -7.54
N GLY A 35 18.36 5.69 -7.70
CA GLY A 35 19.63 6.39 -7.47
C GLY A 35 20.61 5.61 -6.60
N ASN A 36 20.11 4.70 -5.76
CA ASN A 36 20.95 3.76 -5.02
C ASN A 36 21.27 2.51 -5.86
N LYS A 37 22.51 1.98 -5.81
CA LYS A 37 22.89 0.73 -6.50
C LYS A 37 22.04 -0.46 -6.06
N LEU A 38 21.70 -0.52 -4.78
CA LEU A 38 20.87 -1.57 -4.18
C LEU A 38 19.42 -1.52 -4.65
N TYR A 39 18.97 -0.40 -5.23
CA TYR A 39 17.62 -0.26 -5.76
C TYR A 39 17.33 -1.33 -6.82
N LYS A 40 18.21 -1.48 -7.81
CA LYS A 40 18.05 -2.48 -8.88
C LYS A 40 17.99 -3.90 -8.32
N ILE A 41 18.83 -4.21 -7.34
CA ILE A 41 18.85 -5.51 -6.67
C ILE A 41 17.54 -5.74 -5.92
N SER A 42 17.06 -4.73 -5.19
CA SER A 42 15.80 -4.81 -4.45
C SER A 42 14.60 -5.07 -5.37
N ARG A 43 14.59 -4.47 -6.57
CA ARG A 43 13.52 -4.71 -7.56
C ARG A 43 13.49 -6.14 -8.06
N VAL A 44 14.66 -6.70 -8.41
CA VAL A 44 14.75 -8.10 -8.82
C VAL A 44 14.36 -9.02 -7.66
N ALA A 45 14.81 -8.70 -6.44
CA ALA A 45 14.46 -9.46 -5.26
C ALA A 45 12.96 -9.45 -4.98
N ASP A 46 12.25 -8.33 -5.21
CA ASP A 46 10.79 -8.27 -5.09
C ASP A 46 10.13 -9.23 -6.10
N ASP A 47 10.53 -9.23 -7.37
CA ASP A 47 9.90 -10.14 -8.33
C ASP A 47 10.10 -11.62 -7.98
N ILE A 48 11.31 -12.00 -7.52
CA ILE A 48 11.60 -13.37 -7.10
C ILE A 48 10.87 -13.70 -5.78
N LYS A 49 10.75 -12.75 -4.85
CA LYS A 49 10.05 -12.95 -3.57
C LYS A 49 8.63 -13.43 -3.76
N SER A 50 7.95 -13.03 -4.84
CA SER A 50 6.58 -13.45 -5.13
C SER A 50 6.38 -14.97 -5.17
N TYR A 51 7.42 -15.75 -5.53
CA TYR A 51 7.36 -17.21 -5.60
C TYR A 51 7.41 -17.90 -4.22
N TRP A 52 7.88 -17.21 -3.18
CA TRP A 52 7.94 -17.75 -1.82
C TRP A 52 6.67 -17.46 -0.99
N TYR A 53 5.73 -16.68 -1.50
CA TYR A 53 4.44 -16.46 -0.83
C TYR A 53 3.41 -17.49 -1.31
N PHE A 54 3.17 -18.50 -0.47
CA PHE A 54 2.23 -19.59 -0.76
C PHE A 54 0.82 -19.30 -0.24
N GLY A 55 -0.18 -19.58 -1.08
CA GLY A 55 -1.59 -19.37 -0.77
C GLY A 55 -2.08 -17.92 -0.97
N ASN A 56 -3.39 -17.75 -1.10
CA ASN A 56 -3.98 -16.48 -1.49
C ASN A 56 -3.84 -15.40 -0.41
N ILE A 57 -3.93 -15.76 0.88
CA ILE A 57 -3.75 -14.80 1.98
C ILE A 57 -2.33 -14.23 1.98
N ALA A 58 -1.31 -15.09 1.87
CA ALA A 58 0.09 -14.65 1.86
C ALA A 58 0.38 -13.77 0.64
N LYS A 59 -0.10 -14.17 -0.55
CA LYS A 59 0.02 -13.37 -1.78
C LYS A 59 -0.73 -12.05 -1.70
N THR A 60 -1.89 -12.01 -1.05
CA THR A 60 -2.67 -10.78 -0.82
C THR A 60 -1.85 -9.80 0.02
N LYS A 61 -1.31 -10.24 1.16
CA LYS A 61 -0.42 -9.43 2.00
C LYS A 61 0.81 -8.95 1.24
N TYR A 62 1.37 -9.81 0.40
CA TYR A 62 2.53 -9.49 -0.40
C TYR A 62 2.26 -8.35 -1.39
N TYR A 63 1.19 -8.45 -2.18
CA TYR A 63 0.86 -7.43 -3.17
C TYR A 63 0.33 -6.14 -2.55
N LEU A 64 -0.33 -6.20 -1.39
CA LEU A 64 -0.61 -5.02 -0.56
C LEU A 64 0.69 -4.27 -0.25
N ALA A 65 1.65 -4.95 0.39
CA ALA A 65 2.90 -4.33 0.81
C ALA A 65 3.73 -3.76 -0.36
N LEU A 66 3.74 -4.42 -1.52
CA LEU A 66 4.39 -3.88 -2.71
C LEU A 66 3.66 -2.64 -3.25
N SER A 67 2.33 -2.67 -3.28
CA SER A 67 1.55 -1.50 -3.71
C SER A 67 1.81 -0.30 -2.80
N ASP A 68 1.81 -0.50 -1.47
CA ASP A 68 2.14 0.54 -0.48
C ASP A 68 3.55 1.09 -0.73
N LYS A 69 4.55 0.20 -0.83
CA LYS A 69 5.96 0.57 -1.05
C LYS A 69 6.10 1.49 -2.25
N TYR A 70 5.52 1.11 -3.39
CA TYR A 70 5.68 1.88 -4.62
C TYR A 70 4.81 3.15 -4.65
N LEU A 71 3.69 3.20 -3.92
CA LEU A 71 2.94 4.46 -3.76
C LEU A 71 3.74 5.46 -2.92
N VAL A 72 4.34 5.02 -1.82
CA VAL A 72 5.20 5.87 -0.99
C VAL A 72 6.43 6.33 -1.78
N GLU A 73 7.03 5.44 -2.57
CA GLU A 73 8.11 5.80 -3.49
C GLU A 73 7.66 6.88 -4.47
N ALA A 74 6.52 6.70 -5.13
CA ALA A 74 5.96 7.69 -6.05
C ALA A 74 5.71 9.03 -5.36
N LYS A 75 5.07 9.05 -4.19
CA LYS A 75 4.83 10.25 -3.39
C LYS A 75 6.14 11.00 -3.12
N THR A 76 7.15 10.29 -2.63
CA THR A 76 8.45 10.89 -2.29
C THR A 76 9.14 11.48 -3.53
N LEU A 77 9.07 10.77 -4.67
CA LEU A 77 9.64 11.25 -5.93
C LEU A 77 8.89 12.48 -6.48
N PHE A 78 7.58 12.54 -6.31
CA PHE A 78 6.79 13.74 -6.62
C PHE A 78 7.19 14.93 -5.75
N GLU A 79 7.39 14.73 -4.44
CA GLU A 79 7.87 15.78 -3.53
C GLU A 79 9.25 16.31 -3.93
N TYR A 80 10.11 15.46 -4.48
CA TYR A 80 11.41 15.84 -5.05
C TYR A 80 11.37 16.30 -6.50
N LYS A 81 10.18 16.47 -7.09
CA LYS A 81 9.96 16.90 -8.49
C LYS A 81 10.63 15.98 -9.52
N GLN A 82 10.90 14.73 -9.15
CA GLN A 82 11.44 13.71 -10.05
C GLN A 82 10.29 13.03 -10.83
N TYR A 83 9.55 13.83 -11.60
CA TYR A 83 8.23 13.45 -12.14
C TYR A 83 8.25 12.16 -12.97
N LEU A 84 9.25 11.98 -13.84
CA LEU A 84 9.35 10.76 -14.66
C LEU A 84 9.48 9.49 -13.81
N LEU A 85 10.37 9.52 -12.81
CA LEU A 85 10.56 8.40 -11.89
C LEU A 85 9.33 8.18 -11.00
N ALA A 86 8.69 9.27 -10.57
CA ALA A 86 7.47 9.23 -9.79
C ALA A 86 6.33 8.55 -10.56
N THR A 87 6.15 8.87 -11.85
CA THR A 87 5.14 8.22 -12.69
C THR A 87 5.41 6.74 -12.89
N GLU A 88 6.68 6.32 -13.03
CA GLU A 88 7.03 4.90 -13.09
C GLU A 88 6.75 4.15 -11.78
N ALA A 89 7.01 4.78 -10.64
CA ALA A 89 6.73 4.20 -9.33
C ALA A 89 5.21 4.09 -9.09
N LEU A 90 4.44 5.11 -9.49
CA LEU A 90 2.99 5.09 -9.40
C LEU A 90 2.39 3.97 -10.25
N ASP A 91 2.86 3.81 -11.48
CA ASP A 91 2.48 2.73 -12.39
C ASP A 91 2.82 1.34 -11.82
N ARG A 92 3.98 1.17 -11.16
CA ARG A 92 4.30 -0.07 -10.41
C ARG A 92 3.29 -0.33 -9.29
N SER A 93 2.98 0.70 -8.50
CA SER A 93 1.97 0.58 -7.44
C SER A 93 0.62 0.14 -8.02
N ASN A 94 0.20 0.71 -9.15
CA ASN A 94 -1.03 0.33 -9.87
C ASN A 94 -1.01 -1.15 -10.30
N ARG A 95 0.11 -1.64 -10.87
CA ARG A 95 0.21 -3.06 -11.24
C ARG A 95 0.04 -4.01 -10.06
N TYR A 96 0.58 -3.68 -8.89
CA TYR A 96 0.43 -4.53 -7.70
C TYR A 96 -0.98 -4.42 -7.10
N ALA A 97 -1.60 -3.24 -7.12
CA ALA A 97 -3.02 -3.07 -6.80
C ALA A 97 -3.92 -3.92 -7.71
N HIS A 98 -3.63 -3.93 -9.01
CA HIS A 98 -4.33 -4.76 -9.97
C HIS A 98 -4.16 -6.26 -9.68
N ARG A 99 -2.94 -6.73 -9.39
CA ARG A 99 -2.69 -8.13 -9.00
C ARG A 99 -3.41 -8.52 -7.72
N LEU A 100 -3.46 -7.62 -6.74
CA LEU A 100 -4.25 -7.79 -5.52
C LEU A 100 -5.74 -7.97 -5.85
N ARG A 101 -6.31 -7.14 -6.73
CA ARG A 101 -7.70 -7.29 -7.21
C ARG A 101 -7.94 -8.66 -7.83
N LEU A 102 -7.04 -9.10 -8.72
CA LEU A 102 -7.15 -10.42 -9.35
C LEU A 102 -7.15 -11.56 -8.32
N LEU A 103 -6.31 -11.48 -7.29
CA LEU A 103 -6.29 -12.49 -6.22
C LEU A 103 -7.56 -12.52 -5.37
N ILE A 104 -8.16 -11.36 -5.11
CA ILE A 104 -9.44 -11.28 -4.39
C ILE A 104 -10.53 -11.97 -5.22
N LEU A 105 -10.57 -11.69 -6.53
CA LEU A 105 -11.51 -12.32 -7.46
C LEU A 105 -11.32 -13.84 -7.55
N THR A 106 -10.08 -14.31 -7.68
CA THR A 106 -9.80 -15.75 -7.73
C THR A 106 -10.13 -16.43 -6.40
N SER A 107 -9.81 -15.81 -5.26
CA SER A 107 -10.15 -16.35 -3.94
C SER A 107 -11.66 -16.51 -3.78
N LYS A 108 -12.44 -15.52 -4.23
CA LYS A 108 -13.91 -15.59 -4.24
C LYS A 108 -14.41 -16.72 -5.13
N LYS A 109 -13.85 -16.86 -6.35
CA LYS A 109 -14.19 -17.94 -7.29
C LYS A 109 -13.88 -19.33 -6.73
N GLU A 110 -12.79 -19.45 -5.98
CA GLU A 110 -12.29 -20.71 -5.40
C GLU A 110 -12.87 -20.99 -4.00
N ASN A 111 -13.79 -20.16 -3.50
CA ASN A 111 -14.35 -20.23 -2.14
C ASN A 111 -13.28 -20.23 -1.03
N ILE A 112 -12.15 -19.56 -1.28
CA ILE A 112 -11.10 -19.38 -0.28
C ILE A 112 -11.50 -18.22 0.63
N ASP A 113 -11.59 -18.51 1.93
CA ASP A 113 -11.94 -17.50 2.92
C ASP A 113 -10.81 -16.49 3.12
N ILE A 114 -11.04 -15.27 2.66
CA ILE A 114 -10.17 -14.09 2.87
C ILE A 114 -10.86 -13.03 3.75
N SER A 115 -11.91 -13.40 4.51
CA SER A 115 -12.66 -12.50 5.39
C SER A 115 -11.75 -11.75 6.36
N SER A 116 -10.75 -12.43 6.92
CA SER A 116 -9.73 -11.86 7.81
C SER A 116 -8.91 -10.73 7.17
N MET A 117 -8.83 -10.66 5.83
CA MET A 117 -8.10 -9.63 5.10
C MET A 117 -8.94 -8.39 4.76
N ARG A 118 -10.28 -8.47 4.82
CA ARG A 118 -11.17 -7.36 4.49
C ARG A 118 -10.87 -6.05 5.23
N PRO A 119 -10.70 -6.03 6.57
CA PRO A 119 -10.39 -4.78 7.26
C PRO A 119 -9.06 -4.19 6.77
N ILE A 120 -8.04 -5.02 6.55
CA ILE A 120 -6.73 -4.58 6.07
C ILE A 120 -6.84 -3.97 4.66
N ILE A 121 -7.60 -4.63 3.77
CA ILE A 121 -7.80 -4.13 2.40
C ILE A 121 -8.58 -2.81 2.40
N ARG A 122 -9.56 -2.65 3.29
CA ARG A 122 -10.31 -1.40 3.44
C ARG A 122 -9.39 -0.25 3.86
N GLU A 123 -8.59 -0.46 4.90
CA GLU A 123 -7.63 0.54 5.38
C GLU A 123 -6.58 0.88 4.32
N TYR A 124 -6.09 -0.12 3.58
CA TYR A 124 -5.22 0.07 2.43
C TYR A 124 -5.83 1.01 1.37
N ILE A 125 -7.10 0.80 1.00
CA ILE A 125 -7.80 1.65 0.02
C ILE A 125 -7.89 3.08 0.55
N ILE A 126 -8.34 3.26 1.80
CA ILE A 126 -8.50 4.58 2.42
C ILE A 126 -7.16 5.33 2.45
N ALA A 127 -6.09 4.67 2.88
CA ALA A 127 -4.75 5.26 2.94
C ALA A 127 -4.24 5.65 1.54
N HIS A 128 -4.42 4.77 0.55
CA HIS A 128 -4.03 5.05 -0.83
C HIS A 128 -4.82 6.20 -1.44
N GLU A 129 -6.15 6.23 -1.29
CA GLU A 129 -6.98 7.31 -1.78
C GLU A 129 -6.60 8.65 -1.14
N SER A 130 -6.33 8.67 0.17
CA SER A 130 -5.86 9.87 0.87
C SER A 130 -4.57 10.42 0.26
N VAL A 131 -3.57 9.56 0.01
CA VAL A 131 -2.29 9.98 -0.58
C VAL A 131 -2.48 10.44 -2.03
N LEU A 132 -3.25 9.70 -2.83
CA LEU A 132 -3.49 10.03 -4.23
C LEU A 132 -4.25 11.34 -4.40
N ASN A 133 -5.28 11.60 -3.59
CA ASN A 133 -5.99 12.87 -3.59
C ASN A 133 -5.06 14.02 -3.16
N THR A 134 -4.24 13.82 -2.12
CA THR A 134 -3.24 14.81 -1.70
C THR A 134 -2.26 15.14 -2.83
N LEU A 135 -1.77 14.12 -3.54
CA LEU A 135 -0.90 14.32 -4.70
C LEU A 135 -1.60 15.07 -5.82
N LYS A 136 -2.88 14.75 -6.09
CA LYS A 136 -3.68 15.43 -7.11
C LYS A 136 -3.82 16.92 -6.82
N ASP A 137 -4.08 17.27 -5.55
CA ASP A 137 -4.24 18.65 -5.11
C ASP A 137 -2.93 19.45 -5.15
N GLN A 138 -1.80 18.80 -4.92
CA GLN A 138 -0.48 19.44 -4.85
C GLN A 138 0.25 19.54 -6.20
N LEU A 139 -0.09 18.66 -7.15
CA LEU A 139 0.61 18.56 -8.42
C LEU A 139 -0.13 19.32 -9.53
N PRO A 140 0.60 19.89 -10.51
CA PRO A 140 -0.03 20.43 -11.71
C PRO A 140 -0.69 19.30 -12.51
N ALA A 141 -1.73 19.65 -13.29
CA ALA A 141 -2.46 18.67 -14.10
C ALA A 141 -1.55 17.92 -15.09
N GLN A 142 -0.59 18.64 -15.67
CA GLN A 142 0.41 18.11 -16.58
C GLN A 142 1.76 18.80 -16.40
N VAL A 143 2.84 18.10 -16.74
CA VAL A 143 4.22 18.64 -16.73
C VAL A 143 4.90 18.31 -18.04
N LEU A 144 5.52 19.31 -18.68
CA LEU A 144 6.47 19.07 -19.76
C LEU A 144 7.84 18.78 -19.14
N TRP A 145 8.18 17.49 -19.02
CA TRP A 145 9.45 17.04 -18.48
C TRP A 145 10.54 17.12 -19.55
N GLN A 146 11.66 17.77 -19.24
CA GLN A 146 12.79 17.95 -20.15
C GLN A 146 14.06 17.33 -19.55
N PRO A 147 14.42 16.10 -19.91
CA PRO A 147 15.68 15.49 -19.51
C PRO A 147 16.86 16.19 -20.21
N GLU A 148 18.04 16.25 -19.56
CA GLU A 148 19.22 16.92 -20.12
C GLU A 148 19.66 16.42 -21.51
N LYS A 149 19.36 15.16 -21.84
CA LYS A 149 19.87 14.47 -23.05
C LYS A 149 18.80 13.74 -23.85
N GLN A 150 17.52 14.05 -23.66
CA GLN A 150 16.41 13.36 -24.32
C GLN A 150 15.33 14.35 -24.74
N SER A 151 14.45 13.94 -25.64
CA SER A 151 13.29 14.73 -26.03
C SER A 151 12.36 14.97 -24.84
N SER A 152 11.70 16.13 -24.83
CA SER A 152 10.71 16.45 -23.82
C SER A 152 9.56 15.44 -23.83
N VAL A 153 9.06 15.09 -22.65
CA VAL A 153 7.91 14.19 -22.46
C VAL A 153 6.82 14.95 -21.72
N LEU A 154 5.60 14.97 -22.28
CA LEU A 154 4.44 15.49 -21.58
C LEU A 154 3.90 14.41 -20.63
N LEU A 155 3.86 14.72 -19.34
CA LEU A 155 3.37 13.83 -18.29
C LEU A 155 1.98 14.29 -17.82
N PRO A 156 0.89 13.56 -18.12
CA PRO A 156 -0.46 13.92 -17.68
C PRO A 156 -0.71 13.45 -16.23
N LEU A 157 -0.13 14.17 -15.26
CA LEU A 157 -0.08 13.72 -13.87
C LEU A 157 -1.46 13.46 -13.25
N HIS A 158 -2.44 14.34 -13.48
CA HIS A 158 -3.79 14.15 -12.93
C HIS A 158 -4.48 12.92 -13.52
N GLU A 159 -4.34 12.68 -14.82
CA GLU A 159 -4.89 11.49 -15.47
C GLU A 159 -4.29 10.20 -14.89
N LEU A 160 -2.97 10.18 -14.68
CA LEU A 160 -2.28 9.03 -14.08
C LEU A 160 -2.74 8.78 -12.63
N ILE A 161 -3.01 9.84 -11.87
CA ILE A 161 -3.55 9.74 -10.50
C ILE A 161 -5.00 9.27 -10.52
N ASP A 162 -5.81 9.71 -11.49
CA ASP A 162 -7.20 9.26 -11.64
C ASP A 162 -7.27 7.77 -11.99
N ILE A 163 -6.41 7.29 -12.88
CA ILE A 163 -6.24 5.86 -13.16
C ILE A 163 -5.84 5.12 -11.87
N ALA A 164 -4.92 5.67 -11.10
CA ALA A 164 -4.49 5.07 -9.84
C ALA A 164 -5.62 4.99 -8.81
N LEU A 165 -6.45 6.03 -8.69
CA LEU A 165 -7.64 6.04 -7.81
C LEU A 165 -8.66 4.98 -8.26
N GLU A 166 -8.90 4.88 -9.57
CA GLU A 166 -9.84 3.91 -10.12
C GLU A 166 -9.41 2.46 -9.87
N GLU A 167 -8.11 2.15 -9.96
CA GLU A 167 -7.59 0.83 -9.57
C GLU A 167 -7.89 0.48 -8.10
N ARG A 168 -7.96 1.47 -7.18
CA ARG A 168 -8.29 1.22 -5.77
C ARG A 168 -9.79 1.05 -5.57
N LYS A 169 -10.61 1.87 -6.23
CA LYS A 169 -12.08 1.73 -6.22
C LYS A 169 -12.52 0.38 -6.75
N ASN A 170 -11.86 -0.10 -7.81
CA ASN A 170 -12.11 -1.42 -8.38
C ASN A 170 -11.78 -2.57 -7.42
N ILE A 171 -10.94 -2.38 -6.39
CA ILE A 171 -10.75 -3.39 -5.34
C ILE A 171 -11.95 -3.41 -4.38
N ASN A 172 -12.53 -2.24 -4.08
CA ASN A 172 -13.66 -2.11 -3.15
C ASN A 172 -14.92 -2.83 -3.65
N GLN A 173 -15.23 -2.69 -4.94
CA GLN A 173 -16.44 -3.24 -5.57
C GLN A 173 -16.60 -4.77 -5.42
N PHE A 174 -15.51 -5.52 -5.21
CA PHE A 174 -15.56 -6.99 -5.14
C PHE A 174 -15.50 -7.54 -3.71
N ASN A 175 -15.17 -6.71 -2.72
CA ASN A 175 -15.05 -7.13 -1.33
C ASN A 175 -16.38 -7.20 -0.57
N GLY A 176 -17.49 -6.78 -1.20
CA GLY A 176 -18.80 -6.71 -0.53
C GLY A 176 -18.75 -5.80 0.71
N LEU A 177 -17.95 -4.73 0.61
CA LEU A 177 -17.89 -3.63 1.58
C LEU A 177 -19.00 -2.61 1.29
#